data_AF-A0A0G1T8D7-F1
#
_entry.id   AF-A0A0G1T8D7-F1
#
_cell.length_a   1.000
_cell.length_b   1.000
_cell.length_c   1.000
_cell.angle_alpha   90.00
_cell.angle_beta   90.00
_cell.angle_gamma   90.00
#
_symmetry.space_group_name_H-M   'P 1'
#
loop_
_entity.id
_entity.type
_entity.pdbx_description
1 polymer ?
#
loop_
_entity_poly.entity_id
_entity_poly.type
_entity_poly.pdbx_seq_one_letter_code
_entity_poly.pdbx_strand_id
1 'polypeptide(L)'
;MRTLLVSEEFELRFAKLSMLIQKKAAKQQTIFSHNPFHPSLNSEKIAPKERAIWTFRIDRKYRVAFRFIDGTTVLLLTVGPHDWIYKLFR
;
A
#
# COMPACT_ATOMS: atom_id res chain seq x y z
N MET A 1 2.94 -11.87 -11.97
CA MET A 1 2.04 -10.88 -11.34
C MET A 1 1.65 -11.42 -9.98
N ARG A 2 1.62 -10.58 -8.94
CA ARG A 2 1.25 -10.95 -7.57
C ARG A 2 -0.25 -10.79 -7.33
N THR A 3 -0.79 -11.65 -6.49
CA THR A 3 -2.19 -11.58 -6.03
C THR A 3 -2.30 -10.52 -4.93
N LEU A 4 -3.22 -9.58 -5.09
CA LEU A 4 -3.49 -8.53 -4.10
C LEU A 4 -4.78 -8.87 -3.36
N LEU A 5 -4.65 -9.16 -2.07
CA LEU A 5 -5.77 -9.20 -1.14
C LEU A 5 -5.90 -7.82 -0.48
N VAL A 6 -7.12 -7.45 -0.10
CA VAL A 6 -7.41 -6.23 0.64
C VAL A 6 -8.05 -6.59 1.97
N SER A 7 -7.75 -5.80 2.99
CA SER A 7 -8.45 -5.86 4.28
C SER A 7 -9.68 -4.97 4.27
N GLU A 8 -10.61 -5.22 5.18
CA GLU A 8 -11.80 -4.38 5.37
C GLU A 8 -11.43 -2.91 5.63
N GLU A 9 -10.41 -2.65 6.46
CA GLU A 9 -9.91 -1.29 6.73
C GLU A 9 -9.40 -0.60 5.45
N PHE A 10 -8.72 -1.35 4.56
CA PHE A 10 -8.31 -0.82 3.28
C PHE A 10 -9.52 -0.44 2.41
N GLU A 11 -10.51 -1.33 2.29
CA GLU A 11 -11.71 -1.08 1.49
C GLU A 11 -12.46 0.16 1.98
N LEU A 12 -12.72 0.24 3.28
CA LEU A 12 -13.45 1.35 3.90
C LEU A 12 -12.74 2.69 3.69
N ARG A 13 -11.40 2.72 3.77
CA ARG A 13 -10.63 3.97 3.54
C ARG A 13 -10.49 4.31 2.08
N PHE A 14 -10.29 3.31 1.23
CA PHE A 14 -10.18 3.50 -0.20
C PHE A 14 -11.47 4.12 -0.75
N ALA A 15 -12.63 3.63 -0.31
CA ALA A 15 -13.94 4.16 -0.69
C ALA A 15 -14.12 5.65 -0.31
N LYS A 16 -13.47 6.12 0.76
CA LYS A 16 -13.51 7.52 1.23
C LYS A 16 -12.56 8.45 0.46
N LEU A 17 -11.65 7.92 -0.36
CA LEU A 17 -10.75 8.74 -1.17
C LEU A 17 -11.50 9.39 -2.32
N SER A 18 -11.04 10.55 -2.77
CA SER A 18 -11.57 11.15 -4.00
C SER A 18 -11.30 10.24 -5.20
N MET A 19 -12.19 10.29 -6.19
CA MET A 19 -12.09 9.47 -7.41
C MET A 19 -10.73 9.63 -8.12
N LEU A 20 -10.13 10.83 -8.06
CA LEU A 20 -8.81 11.10 -8.62
C LEU A 20 -7.70 10.32 -7.91
N ILE A 21 -7.75 10.20 -6.57
CA ILE A 21 -6.76 9.42 -5.83
C ILE A 21 -7.00 7.92 -6.02
N GLN A 22 -8.25 7.46 -6.07
CA GLN A 22 -8.57 6.06 -6.38
C GLN A 22 -7.99 5.62 -7.74
N LYS A 23 -8.13 6.46 -8.78
CA LYS A 23 -7.52 6.20 -10.11
C LYS A 23 -6.00 6.10 -10.06
N LYS A 24 -5.33 7.00 -9.33
CA LYS A 24 -3.88 6.93 -9.13
C LYS A 24 -3.48 5.64 -8.39
N ALA A 25 -4.23 5.28 -7.36
CA ALA A 25 -3.97 4.08 -6.58
C ALA A 25 -4.11 2.81 -7.44
N ALA A 26 -5.15 2.70 -8.26
CA ALA A 26 -5.32 1.59 -9.20
C ALA A 26 -4.12 1.47 -10.16
N LYS A 27 -3.66 2.59 -10.73
CA LYS A 27 -2.45 2.60 -11.59
C LYS A 27 -1.22 2.08 -10.85
N GLN A 28 -1.00 2.55 -9.62
CA GLN A 28 0.15 2.14 -8.82
C GLN A 28 0.03 0.67 -8.37
N GLN A 29 -1.18 0.17 -8.08
CA GLN A 29 -1.43 -1.24 -7.79
C GLN A 29 -1.10 -2.14 -8.98
N THR A 30 -1.39 -1.72 -10.22
CA THR A 30 -0.97 -2.46 -11.42
C THR A 30 0.55 -2.57 -11.51
N ILE A 31 1.30 -1.48 -11.27
CA ILE A 31 2.77 -1.51 -11.26
C ILE A 31 3.26 -2.41 -10.12
N PHE A 32 2.68 -2.25 -8.93
CA PHE A 32 3.02 -3.00 -7.73
C PHE A 32 2.81 -4.51 -7.87
N SER A 33 1.72 -4.95 -8.52
CA SER A 33 1.46 -6.37 -8.73
C SER A 33 2.52 -7.02 -9.64
N HIS A 34 3.15 -6.25 -10.53
CA HIS A 34 4.27 -6.74 -11.34
C HIS A 34 5.60 -6.69 -10.58
N ASN A 35 5.91 -5.53 -9.99
CA ASN A 35 7.14 -5.29 -9.25
C ASN A 35 6.86 -4.41 -8.02
N PRO A 36 6.75 -5.00 -6.80
CA PRO A 36 6.53 -4.28 -5.56
C PRO A 36 7.62 -3.26 -5.21
N PHE A 37 8.81 -3.40 -5.79
CA PHE A 37 9.96 -2.53 -5.55
C PHE A 37 10.31 -1.69 -6.78
N HIS A 38 9.35 -1.49 -7.68
CA HIS A 38 9.53 -0.57 -8.81
C HIS A 38 9.90 0.84 -8.30
N PRO A 39 10.90 1.54 -8.88
CA PRO A 39 11.39 2.81 -8.33
C PRO A 39 10.32 3.89 -8.15
N SER A 40 9.30 3.94 -9.02
CA SER A 40 8.19 4.88 -8.90
C SER A 40 7.34 4.68 -7.63
N LEU A 41 7.29 3.45 -7.11
CA LEU A 41 6.52 3.09 -5.93
C LEU A 41 7.19 3.59 -4.65
N ASN A 42 8.51 3.83 -4.66
CA ASN A 42 9.26 4.21 -3.46
C ASN A 42 8.88 3.33 -2.26
N SER A 43 8.90 2.02 -2.47
CA SER A 43 8.44 1.07 -1.46
C SER A 43 9.42 1.01 -0.30
N GLU A 44 8.92 1.12 0.92
CA GLU A 44 9.73 1.29 2.12
C GLU A 44 9.22 0.41 3.26
N LYS A 45 10.12 -0.22 3.99
CA LYS A 45 9.78 -0.97 5.19
C LYS A 45 9.68 -0.01 6.38
N ILE A 46 8.51 0.04 7.01
CA ILE A 46 8.23 1.03 8.07
C ILE A 46 8.10 0.42 9.47
N ALA A 47 8.05 -0.91 9.58
CA ALA A 47 8.02 -1.61 10.87
C ALA A 47 9.02 -2.77 10.93
N PRO A 48 9.53 -3.13 12.13
CA PRO A 48 10.52 -4.20 12.32
C PRO A 48 10.00 -5.61 11.94
N LYS A 49 10.90 -6.60 11.97
CA LYS A 49 10.70 -7.96 11.43
C LYS A 49 9.42 -8.65 11.92
N GLU A 50 9.02 -8.45 13.17
CA GLU A 50 7.83 -9.09 13.75
C GLU A 50 6.54 -8.70 13.04
N ARG A 51 6.42 -7.42 12.62
CA ARG A 51 5.23 -6.92 11.93
C ARG A 51 5.40 -6.90 10.40
N ALA A 52 6.64 -6.76 9.92
CA ALA A 52 7.02 -6.76 8.50
C ALA A 52 6.13 -5.87 7.61
N ILE A 53 5.81 -4.67 8.10
CA ILE A 53 4.96 -3.71 7.40
C ILE A 53 5.79 -2.87 6.43
N TRP A 54 5.27 -2.77 5.22
CA TRP A 54 5.82 -1.97 4.13
C TRP A 54 4.81 -0.93 3.69
N THR A 55 5.29 0.07 2.96
CA THR A 55 4.43 1.03 2.27
C THR A 55 4.85 1.18 0.82
N PHE A 56 3.91 1.59 -0.04
CA PHE A 56 4.22 2.11 -1.36
C PHE A 56 3.45 3.40 -1.68
N ARG A 57 4.01 4.19 -2.59
CA ARG A 57 3.53 5.51 -3.03
C ARG A 57 2.36 5.39 -3.99
N ILE A 58 1.25 6.07 -3.64
CA ILE A 58 0.21 6.45 -4.60
C ILE A 58 0.62 7.77 -5.28
N ASP A 59 0.89 8.79 -4.47
CA ASP A 59 1.46 10.07 -4.91
C ASP A 59 2.26 10.71 -3.76
N ARG A 60 2.65 11.98 -3.86
CA ARG A 60 3.42 12.62 -2.78
C ARG A 60 2.71 12.59 -1.42
N LYS A 61 1.37 12.66 -1.40
CA LYS A 61 0.57 12.75 -0.17
C LYS A 61 0.08 11.40 0.34
N TYR A 62 -0.22 10.44 -0.54
CA TYR A 62 -0.84 9.17 -0.14
C TYR A 62 0.08 7.95 -0.25
N ARG A 63 -0.09 7.01 0.68
CA ARG A 63 0.57 5.71 0.72
C ARG A 63 -0.45 4.59 0.91
N VAL A 64 -0.08 3.39 0.50
CA VAL A 64 -0.72 2.14 0.92
C VAL A 64 0.23 1.42 1.85
N ALA A 65 -0.25 0.93 2.98
CA ALA A 65 0.50 0.00 3.83
C ALA A 65 0.13 -1.43 3.47
N PHE A 66 1.13 -2.33 3.44
CA PHE A 66 0.93 -3.72 3.05
C PHE A 66 1.91 -4.64 3.77
N ARG A 67 1.66 -5.94 3.67
CA ARG A 67 2.61 -6.99 4.06
C ARG A 67 2.60 -8.14 3.05
N PHE A 68 3.72 -8.81 2.89
CA PHE A 68 3.80 -10.05 2.14
C PHE A 68 3.17 -11.18 2.98
N ILE A 69 2.24 -11.92 2.38
CA ILE A 69 1.66 -13.11 2.99
C ILE A 69 2.50 -14.34 2.63
N ASP A 70 2.89 -14.42 1.36
CA ASP A 70 3.81 -15.42 0.81
C ASP A 70 4.61 -14.82 -0.37
N GLY A 71 5.31 -15.65 -1.15
CA GLY A 71 6.13 -15.18 -2.28
C GLY A 71 5.35 -14.50 -3.41
N THR A 72 4.05 -14.77 -3.51
CA THR A 72 3.16 -14.34 -4.60
C THR A 72 1.97 -13.51 -4.14
N THR A 73 1.62 -13.56 -2.85
CA THR A 73 0.44 -12.89 -2.29
C THR A 73 0.83 -11.73 -1.37
N VAL A 74 0.14 -10.61 -1.56
CA VAL A 74 0.28 -9.41 -0.73
C VAL A 74 -1.07 -9.03 -0.16
N LEU A 75 -1.10 -8.64 1.12
CA LEU A 75 -2.27 -8.05 1.76
C LEU A 75 -2.09 -6.53 1.89
N LEU A 76 -3.01 -5.77 1.29
CA LEU A 76 -3.14 -4.33 1.49
C LEU A 76 -3.91 -4.06 2.79
N LEU A 77 -3.24 -3.41 3.74
CA LEU A 77 -3.71 -3.24 5.11
C LEU A 77 -4.51 -1.96 5.28
N THR A 78 -4.07 -0.86 4.66
CA THR A 78 -4.75 0.42 4.74
C THR A 78 -4.22 1.39 3.69
N VAL A 79 -4.95 2.47 3.44
CA VAL A 79 -4.56 3.56 2.54
C VAL A 79 -4.82 4.89 3.21
N GLY A 80 -3.91 5.84 3.05
CA GLY A 80 -4.06 7.14 3.68
C GLY A 80 -2.90 8.09 3.46
N PRO A 81 -2.93 9.26 4.12
CA PRO A 81 -1.84 10.23 4.07
C PRO A 81 -0.53 9.62 4.58
N HIS A 82 0.59 10.04 3.98
CA HIS A 82 1.94 9.60 4.30
C HIS A 82 2.21 9.65 5.81
N ASP A 83 2.12 10.84 6.42
CA ASP A 83 2.48 11.02 7.83
C ASP A 83 1.58 10.24 8.78
N TRP A 84 0.32 10.04 8.39
CA TRP A 84 -0.64 9.27 9.17
C TRP A 84 -0.29 7.78 9.17
N ILE A 85 0.04 7.20 8.00
CA ILE A 85 0.47 5.79 7.92
C ILE A 85 1.71 5.53 8.76
N TYR A 86 2.69 6.42 8.74
CA TYR A 86 3.91 6.23 9.54
C TYR A 86 3.64 6.26 11.04
N LYS A 87 2.63 7.01 11.51
CA LYS A 87 2.24 7.06 12.93
C LYS A 87 1.52 5.80 13.40
N LEU A 88 0.86 5.06 12.50
CA LEU A 88 0.11 3.84 12.87
C LEU A 88 1.01 2.66 13.22
N PHE A 89 2.17 2.58 12.58
CA PHE A 89 3.04 1.40 12.65
C PHE A 89 4.36 1.67 13.37
N ARG A 90 4.56 2.89 13.88
CA ARG A 90 5.68 3.26 14.75
C ARG A 90 5.49 2.75 16.17
#